data_AF-W4EGF7-F1
#
_entry.id   AF-W4EGF7-F1
#
_cell.length_a   1.000
_cell.length_b   1.000
_cell.length_c   1.000
_cell.angle_alpha   90.00
_cell.angle_beta   90.00
_cell.angle_gamma   90.00
#
_symmetry.space_group_name_H-M   'P 1'
#
loop_
_entity.id
_entity.type
_entity.pdbx_description
1 polymer ?
#
loop_
_entity_poly.entity_id
_entity_poly.type
_entity_poly.pdbx_seq_one_letter_code
_entity_poly.pdbx_strand_id
1 'polypeptide(L)' 'MIPFSHTWPYDIILGDMYVQYCPFCDHENVLLPMKPRELQHVRDGKKKLLVFPCCSASPTVIDNDNDYLLFDRAVR' A
#
# COMPACT_ATOMS: atom_id res chain seq x y z
N MET A 1 3.35 19.27 0.62
CA MET A 1 2.03 18.71 1.01
C MET A 1 1.83 17.45 0.20
N ILE A 2 1.74 16.29 0.85
CA ILE A 2 1.40 15.03 0.17
C ILE A 2 -0.12 15.04 -0.05
N PRO A 3 -0.63 14.80 -1.27
CA PRO A 3 -2.05 14.72 -1.48
C PRO A 3 -2.63 13.47 -0.81
N PHE A 4 -3.60 13.65 0.08
CA PHE A 4 -4.32 12.55 0.73
C PHE A 4 -5.02 11.61 -0.27
N SER A 5 -5.27 12.07 -1.50
CA SER A 5 -5.86 11.27 -2.57
C SER A 5 -4.97 10.13 -3.07
N HIS A 6 -3.70 10.08 -2.65
CA HIS A 6 -2.74 9.03 -3.03
C HIS A 6 -2.34 8.12 -1.85
N THR A 7 -2.84 8.41 -0.65
CA THR A 7 -2.46 7.69 0.56
C THR A 7 -3.52 6.67 0.95
N TRP A 8 -3.08 5.50 1.42
CA TRP A 8 -4.00 4.48 1.91
C TRP A 8 -3.51 3.82 3.19
N PRO A 9 -4.38 3.61 4.19
CA PRO A 9 -3.98 2.99 5.45
C PRO A 9 -3.66 1.51 5.27
N TYR A 10 -2.69 1.02 6.04
CA TYR A 10 -2.34 -0.40 6.11
C TYR A 10 -2.17 -0.85 7.56
N ASP A 11 -2.37 -2.14 7.78
CA ASP A 11 -2.14 -2.80 9.07
C ASP A 11 -1.06 -3.86 8.93
N ILE A 12 -0.30 -4.08 10.02
CA ILE A 12 0.65 -5.19 10.12
C ILE A 12 0.10 -6.19 11.13
N ILE A 13 -0.25 -7.38 10.66
CA ILE A 13 -0.78 -8.47 11.48
C ILE A 13 0.13 -9.68 11.31
N LEU A 14 0.71 -10.17 12.42
CA LEU A 14 1.59 -11.35 12.43
C LEU A 14 2.77 -11.28 11.44
N GLY A 15 3.22 -10.07 11.08
CA GLY A 15 4.32 -9.86 10.13
C GLY A 15 3.90 -9.84 8.66
N ASP A 16 2.60 -9.88 8.39
CA ASP A 16 1.99 -9.67 7.08
C ASP A 16 1.30 -8.31 7.03
N MET A 17 1.27 -7.73 5.83
CA MET A 17 0.66 -6.42 5.58
C MET A 17 -0.73 -6.57 4.98
N TYR A 18 -1.70 -5.84 5.51
CA TYR A 18 -3.07 -5.86 5.06
C TYR A 18 -3.61 -4.46 4.86
N VAL A 19 -4.65 -4.33 4.03
CA VAL A 19 -5.52 -3.15 4.03
C VAL A 19 -6.92 -3.58 4.45
N GLN A 20 -7.58 -2.76 5.28
CA GLN A 20 -8.96 -3.01 5.70
C GLN A 20 -9.91 -3.05 4.51
N TYR A 21 -9.73 -2.14 3.55
CA TYR A 21 -10.51 -2.03 2.32
C TYR A 21 -9.56 -1.80 1.14
N CYS A 22 -9.86 -2.38 -0.02
CA CYS A 22 -9.09 -2.13 -1.24
C CYS A 22 -9.45 -0.77 -1.86
N PRO A 23 -8.47 0.11 -2.15
CA PRO A 23 -8.70 1.43 -2.76
C PRO A 23 -9.16 1.43 -4.23
N PHE A 24 -9.52 0.27 -4.77
CA PHE A 24 -9.86 0.11 -6.19
C PHE A 24 -11.13 -0.70 -6.42
N CYS A 25 -11.46 -1.62 -5.51
CA CYS A 25 -12.62 -2.49 -5.64
C CYS A 25 -13.38 -2.70 -4.31
N ASP A 26 -13.03 -1.94 -3.27
CA ASP A 26 -13.67 -1.98 -1.94
C ASP A 26 -13.66 -3.34 -1.23
N HIS A 27 -12.85 -4.29 -1.70
CA HIS A 27 -12.74 -5.60 -1.07
C HIS A 27 -12.12 -5.50 0.32
N GLU A 28 -12.69 -6.22 1.29
CA GLU A 28 -12.26 -6.16 2.69
C GLU A 28 -11.06 -7.06 2.98
N ASN A 29 -10.23 -6.70 3.96
CA ASN A 29 -9.13 -7.50 4.50
C ASN A 29 -8.17 -8.06 3.43
N VAL A 30 -7.66 -7.19 2.58
CA VAL A 30 -6.80 -7.61 1.47
C VAL A 30 -5.35 -7.73 1.92
N LEU A 31 -4.80 -8.94 1.79
CA LEU A 31 -3.38 -9.20 1.98
C LEU A 31 -2.56 -8.50 0.89
N LEU A 32 -1.61 -7.68 1.31
CA LEU A 32 -0.67 -7.04 0.41
C LEU A 32 0.53 -7.98 0.16
N PRO A 33 0.97 -8.19 -1.10
CA PRO A 33 2.16 -8.98 -1.41
C PRO A 33 3.45 -8.18 -1.16
N MET A 34 3.56 -7.62 0.05
CA MET A 34 4.74 -6.94 0.54
C MET A 34 4.93 -7.24 2.03
N LYS A 35 6.18 -7.42 2.44
CA LYS A 35 6.54 -7.62 3.84
C LYS A 35 6.88 -6.28 4.50
N PRO A 36 6.67 -6.14 5.83
CA PRO A 36 7.01 -4.92 6.55
C PRO A 36 8.47 -4.49 6.40
N ARG A 37 9.40 -5.45 6.23
CA ARG A 37 10.82 -5.15 6.01
C ARG A 37 11.08 -4.36 4.72
N GLU A 38 10.22 -4.50 3.73
CA GLU A 38 10.35 -3.79 2.45
C GLU A 38 9.89 -2.33 2.54
N LEU A 39 9.15 -1.95 3.59
CA LEU A 39 8.79 -0.55 3.84
C LEU A 39 10.02 0.33 4.06
N GLN A 40 11.07 -0.20 4.70
CA GLN A 40 12.31 0.55 4.86
C GLN A 40 12.94 0.89 3.51
N HIS A 41 12.93 -0.05 2.56
CA HIS A 41 13.43 0.19 1.22
C HIS A 41 12.62 1.27 0.49
N VAL A 42 11.29 1.27 0.68
CA VAL A 42 10.41 2.28 0.09
C VAL A 42 10.68 3.66 0.66
N ARG A 43 10.83 3.78 2.00
CA ARG A 43 11.26 5.02 2.66
C ARG A 43 12.64 5.51 2.22
N ASP A 44 13.55 4.59 1.89
CA ASP A 44 14.87 4.92 1.32
C ASP A 44 14.81 5.37 -0.16
N GLY A 45 13.61 5.48 -0.73
CA GLY A 45 13.36 5.95 -2.09
C GLY A 45 13.25 4.85 -3.15
N LYS A 46 13.26 3.57 -2.77
CA LYS A 46 13.02 2.48 -3.73
C LYS A 46 11.53 2.30 -4.00
N LYS A 47 11.12 2.56 -5.23
CA LYS A 47 9.73 2.34 -5.66
C LYS A 47 9.44 0.83 -5.74
N LYS A 48 8.27 0.41 -5.27
CA LYS A 48 7.82 -0.98 -5.33
C LYS A 48 6.48 -1.09 -6.07
N LEU A 49 6.42 -1.96 -7.08
CA LEU A 49 5.15 -2.32 -7.71
C LEU A 49 4.36 -3.24 -6.74
N LEU A 50 3.16 -2.82 -6.37
CA LEU A 50 2.28 -3.58 -5.49
C LEU A 50 1.08 -4.07 -6.28
N VAL A 51 0.90 -5.38 -6.37
CA VAL A 51 -0.25 -5.98 -7.09
C VAL A 51 -1.31 -6.40 -6.08
N PHE A 52 -2.48 -5.78 -6.15
CA PHE A 52 -3.61 -6.16 -5.32
C PHE A 52 -4.19 -7.49 -5.81
N PRO A 53 -4.27 -8.53 -4.96
CA PRO A 53 -4.76 -9.85 -5.38
C PRO A 53 -6.27 -9.87 -5.68
N CYS A 54 -7.04 -8.92 -5.15
CA CYS A 54 -8.50 -8.85 -5.31
C CYS A 54 -8.96 -8.29 -6.68
N CYS A 55 -8.23 -7.34 -7.25
CA CYS A 55 -8.61 -6.65 -8.50
C CYS A 55 -7.49 -6.57 -9.54
N SER A 56 -6.32 -7.15 -9.24
CA SER A 56 -5.12 -7.07 -10.07
C SER A 56 -4.63 -5.64 -10.33
N ALA A 57 -5.11 -4.66 -9.56
CA ALA A 57 -4.59 -3.30 -9.63
C ALA A 57 -3.13 -3.29 -9.18
N SER A 58 -2.28 -2.65 -9.97
CA SER A 58 -0.83 -2.67 -9.79
C SER A 58 -0.25 -1.27 -9.51
N PRO A 59 -0.68 -0.52 -8.47
CA PRO A 59 -0.10 0.78 -8.19
C PRO A 59 1.37 0.65 -7.74
N THR A 60 2.14 1.71 -7.95
CA THR A 60 3.51 1.78 -7.46
C THR A 60 3.51 2.48 -6.11
N VAL A 61 4.01 1.80 -5.08
CA VAL A 61 4.30 2.43 -3.78
C VAL A 61 5.56 3.28 -3.96
N ILE A 62 5.41 4.58 -3.78
CA ILE A 62 6.48 5.57 -3.96
C ILE A 62 7.11 6.01 -2.64
N ASP A 63 6.33 5.96 -1.56
CA ASP A 63 6.76 6.27 -0.21
C ASP A 63 5.79 5.58 0.78
N ASN A 64 6.13 5.57 2.06
CA ASN A 64 5.21 5.18 3.11
C ASN A 64 5.53 5.88 4.42
N ASP A 65 4.52 6.02 5.26
CA ASP A 65 4.70 6.38 6.67
C ASP A 65 4.45 5.16 7.59
N ASN A 66 4.22 5.42 8.90
CA ASN A 66 4.01 4.38 9.89
C ASN A 66 2.74 3.56 9.62
N ASP A 67 1.69 4.21 9.13
CA ASP A 67 0.36 3.58 8.97
C ASP A 67 -0.24 3.81 7.58
N TYR A 68 0.44 4.53 6.68
CA TYR A 68 -0.05 4.87 5.34
C TYR A 68 0.96 4.52 4.24
N LEU A 69 0.48 3.94 3.14
CA LEU A 69 1.21 3.80 1.89
C LEU A 69 0.93 5.00 0.99
N LEU A 70 1.93 5.48 0.27
CA LEU A 70 1.77 6.50 -0.76
C LEU A 70 1.95 5.88 -2.15
N PHE A 71 0.96 6.09 -3.02
CA PHE A 71 0.96 5.58 -4.38
C PHE A 71 1.30 6.64 -5.44
N ASP A 72 1.76 6.17 -6.60
CA ASP A 72 2.01 6.98 -7.80
C ASP A 72 0.74 7.54 -8.45
N ARG A 73 -0.41 6.94 -8.16
CA ARG A 73 -1.73 7.34 -8.68
C ARG A 73 -2.75 7.51 -7.56
N ALA A 74 -3.83 8.20 -7.90
CA ALA A 74 -4.94 8.39 -6.99
C ALA A 74 -5.62 7.05 -6.64
N VAL A 75 -5.99 6.93 -5.37
CA VAL A 75 -6.72 5.83 -4.74
C VAL A 75 -8.07 6.34 -4.24
N ARG A 76 -9.12 5.50 -4.24
CA ARG A 76 -10.47 5.94 -3.89
C ARG A 76 -11.31 4.84 -3.27
#